data_AF-A0A554JSQ3-F1
#
_entry.id   AF-A0A554JSQ3-F1
#
_cell.length_a   1.000
_cell.length_b   1.000
_cell.length_c   1.000
_cell.angle_alpha   90.00
_cell.angle_beta   90.00
_cell.angle_gamma   90.00
#
_symmetry.space_group_name_H-M   'P 1'
#
loop_
_entity.id
_entity.type
_entity.pdbx_description
1 polymer ?
#
loop_
_entity_poly.entity_id
_entity_poly.type
_entity_poly.pdbx_seq_one_letter_code
_entity_poly.pdbx_strand_id
1 'polypeptide(L)'
;YQSIETVATIVPPPVESLMHAKYVATYWPKIKNSEKLMREVRLRKVAYACLDFIFTRIPYAEMDIGKAIDVGLLTEQNAAVTYNSLSLLLEDPTYDRLILYFPFELIPDHTWKPASETLTTSARRFTQFYKESWYRLLSLRDVRANFVDGDIPEEEIRSSPLPRVVKAAHLLPALVKKGLVSLSEIKQLIDDNPGSTLYESITEALFVLADTGFVNIDEAKKDEPAPLPTEITRNWLYELPRYIEEGIAYAMRTAPAHLPPARERWLVKEYERRVIEKYAAEIASALVVNSLVPIDVQEFINSPKGNRLSKLIGVNAIRIAIENTARVNKVAARIMQSTCQPLIENLWRENSMPELKDTIASMLHRWYALGILEDTYLEKFCLSQPRLDEPFSVASQEAKEILQEITPVIAAIEGTQLAKFLYPVSILYGSRIKRYGTRTADLDIALFVRPNVSMEERPQLHELLRQTLTGEKCNGKALEFWLTHDGNNLRIQDFFTNDDSIGDSNLVHVLFEGVWAGDIATIKRMHEKLLTGYLYSKGKRVGKQDARKIWLEEMERDTLQYRLMHKGYSRFFPKQGGIHTKHADKIDSKSIFWDSGYRRLATQLFIRKVFLPQL
;
A
#
# COMPACT_ATOMS: atom_id res chain seq x y z
N TYR A 1 -19.16 -3.96 46.40
CA TYR A 1 -18.10 -3.60 45.45
C TYR A 1 -18.77 -3.12 44.18
N GLN A 2 -18.86 -1.81 43.98
CA GLN A 2 -19.18 -1.27 42.66
C GLN A 2 -17.97 -1.61 41.78
N SER A 3 -18.15 -2.51 40.81
CA SER A 3 -17.15 -2.74 39.77
C SER A 3 -16.95 -1.40 39.06
N ILE A 4 -15.78 -0.80 39.23
CA ILE A 4 -15.35 0.29 38.36
C ILE A 4 -15.34 -0.34 36.97
N GLU A 5 -16.30 0.02 36.11
CA GLU A 5 -16.27 -0.39 34.72
C GLU A 5 -14.94 0.08 34.13
N THR A 6 -14.07 -0.87 33.80
CA THR A 6 -12.83 -0.61 33.08
C THR A 6 -13.21 -0.12 31.70
N VAL A 7 -13.19 1.20 31.51
CA VAL A 7 -13.44 1.80 30.20
C VAL A 7 -12.23 1.50 29.32
N ALA A 8 -12.41 0.61 28.35
CA ALA A 8 -11.39 0.32 27.34
C ALA A 8 -10.94 1.63 26.67
N THR A 9 -9.64 1.77 26.43
CA THR A 9 -9.08 2.90 25.70
C THR A 9 -8.38 2.41 24.45
N ILE A 10 -8.27 3.29 23.46
CA ILE A 10 -7.50 3.06 22.24
C ILE A 10 -6.23 3.90 22.25
N VAL A 11 -5.13 3.27 21.88
CA VAL A 11 -3.81 3.87 21.78
C VAL A 11 -3.36 3.78 20.31
N PRO A 12 -2.82 4.88 19.73
CA PRO A 12 -2.35 4.86 18.36
C PRO A 12 -1.23 3.82 18.16
N PRO A 13 -0.96 3.41 16.92
CA PRO A 13 0.07 2.42 16.65
C PRO A 13 1.42 2.77 17.27
N PRO A 14 2.16 1.78 17.84
CA PRO A 14 3.48 2.00 18.39
C PRO A 14 4.41 2.82 17.50
N VAL A 15 4.45 2.53 16.20
CA VAL A 15 5.30 3.27 15.26
C VAL A 15 4.97 4.75 15.19
N GLU A 16 3.68 5.10 15.29
CA GLU A 16 3.25 6.49 15.36
C GLU A 16 3.53 7.10 16.73
N SER A 17 3.28 6.36 17.80
CA SER A 17 3.56 6.85 19.16
C SER A 17 5.04 7.18 19.35
N LEU A 18 5.94 6.39 18.75
CA LEU A 18 7.40 6.62 18.74
C LEU A 18 7.79 7.88 17.98
N MET A 19 6.99 8.30 16.99
CA MET A 19 7.21 9.52 16.23
C MET A 19 6.80 10.80 16.97
N HIS A 20 6.17 10.72 18.15
CA HIS A 20 5.70 11.90 18.89
C HIS A 20 6.16 11.90 20.35
N ALA A 21 7.02 12.86 20.73
CA ALA A 21 7.56 12.98 22.08
C ALA A 21 6.49 12.93 23.20
N LYS A 22 5.34 13.56 22.98
CA LYS A 22 4.19 13.49 23.91
C LYS A 22 3.75 12.04 24.14
N TYR A 23 3.57 11.26 23.08
CA TYR A 23 3.15 9.86 23.17
C TYR A 23 4.25 8.95 23.70
N VAL A 24 5.52 9.20 23.36
CA VAL A 24 6.65 8.48 23.96
C VAL A 24 6.67 8.68 25.48
N ALA A 25 6.49 9.92 25.97
CA ALA A 25 6.42 10.18 27.41
C ALA A 25 5.23 9.47 28.09
N THR A 26 4.10 9.33 27.40
CA THR A 26 2.90 8.69 27.94
C THR A 26 2.97 7.16 27.93
N TYR A 27 3.39 6.54 26.83
CA TYR A 27 3.29 5.10 26.58
C TYR A 27 4.63 4.35 26.61
N TRP A 28 5.76 5.08 26.61
CA TRP A 28 7.11 4.54 26.51
C TRP A 28 8.07 5.18 27.53
N PRO A 29 7.76 5.14 28.84
CA PRO A 29 8.47 5.94 29.83
C PRO A 29 9.95 5.58 29.96
N LYS A 30 10.37 4.36 29.61
CA LYS A 30 11.77 3.91 29.65
C LYS A 30 12.65 4.56 28.58
N ILE A 31 12.08 4.99 27.46
CA ILE A 31 12.83 5.50 26.30
C ILE A 31 12.50 6.97 25.99
N LYS A 32 11.67 7.62 26.80
CA LYS A 32 11.26 9.03 26.64
C LYS A 32 12.41 10.03 26.56
N ASN A 33 13.57 9.69 27.13
CA ASN A 33 14.76 10.53 27.15
C ASN A 33 15.85 10.05 26.17
N SER A 34 15.53 9.14 25.24
CA SER A 34 16.51 8.65 24.27
C SER A 34 16.86 9.73 23.25
N GLU A 35 18.07 10.29 23.34
CA GLU A 35 18.57 11.28 22.37
C GLU A 35 18.62 10.72 20.95
N LYS A 36 19.01 9.44 20.82
CA LYS A 36 19.07 8.75 19.53
C LYS A 36 17.68 8.68 18.88
N LEU A 37 16.66 8.27 19.64
CA LEU A 37 15.26 8.26 19.17
C LEU A 37 14.84 9.65 18.70
N MET A 38 15.08 10.66 19.54
CA MET A 38 14.66 12.04 19.26
C MET A 38 15.34 12.62 18.02
N ARG A 39 16.61 12.25 17.78
CA ARG A 39 17.32 12.60 16.55
C ARG A 39 16.68 11.95 15.33
N GLU A 40 16.44 10.63 15.34
CA GLU A 40 15.82 9.92 14.21
C GLU A 40 14.41 10.46 13.90
N VAL A 41 13.60 10.68 14.93
CA VAL A 41 12.25 11.26 14.81
C VAL A 41 12.30 12.67 14.20
N ARG A 42 13.25 13.51 14.62
CA ARG A 42 13.42 14.86 14.06
C ARG A 42 13.78 14.81 12.58
N LEU A 43 14.75 13.96 12.20
CA LEU A 43 15.17 13.81 10.79
C LEU A 43 13.98 13.41 9.90
N ARG A 44 13.22 12.39 10.32
CA ARG A 44 12.04 11.90 9.59
C ARG A 44 10.95 12.96 9.48
N LYS A 45 10.66 13.69 10.56
CA LYS A 45 9.65 14.78 10.56
C LYS A 45 10.02 15.90 9.61
N VAL A 46 11.28 16.33 9.61
CA VAL A 46 11.76 17.37 8.70
C VAL A 46 11.65 16.88 7.25
N ALA A 47 12.14 15.68 6.94
CA ALA A 47 12.05 15.12 5.60
C ALA A 47 10.61 14.99 5.11
N TYR A 48 9.69 14.49 5.94
CA TYR A 48 8.28 14.41 5.59
C TYR A 48 7.67 15.78 5.32
N ALA A 49 7.89 16.78 6.20
CA ALA A 49 7.37 18.13 6.01
C ALA A 49 7.89 18.79 4.72
N CYS A 50 9.16 18.56 4.38
CA CYS A 50 9.76 19.04 3.14
C CYS A 50 9.15 18.38 1.89
N LEU A 51 8.91 17.07 1.94
CA LEU A 51 8.26 16.34 0.85
C LEU A 51 6.79 16.75 0.69
N ASP A 52 6.04 16.83 1.79
CA ASP A 52 4.65 17.24 1.80
C ASP A 52 4.47 18.64 1.20
N PHE A 53 5.33 19.58 1.61
CA PHE A 53 5.36 20.93 1.05
C PHE A 53 5.60 20.94 -0.47
N ILE A 54 6.52 20.11 -0.97
CA ILE A 54 6.80 20.03 -2.41
C ILE A 54 5.65 19.36 -3.16
N PHE A 55 5.16 18.22 -2.67
CA PHE A 55 4.14 17.44 -3.38
C PHE A 55 2.76 18.11 -3.40
N THR A 56 2.43 18.92 -2.39
CA THR A 56 1.18 19.71 -2.38
C THR A 56 1.22 20.90 -3.35
N ARG A 57 2.41 21.42 -3.68
CA ARG A 57 2.58 22.54 -4.63
C ARG A 57 2.75 22.10 -6.07
N ILE A 58 3.24 20.88 -6.31
CA ILE A 58 3.39 20.33 -7.65
C ILE A 58 2.09 19.62 -8.05
N PRO A 59 1.27 20.18 -8.96
CA PRO A 59 -0.09 19.72 -9.24
C PRO A 59 -0.16 18.36 -9.96
N TYR A 60 0.93 17.91 -10.58
CA TYR A 60 0.99 16.65 -11.32
C TYR A 60 2.16 15.81 -10.84
N ALA A 61 1.94 14.51 -10.61
CA ALA A 61 3.00 13.66 -10.08
C ALA A 61 4.25 13.57 -10.97
N GLU A 62 4.05 13.67 -12.28
CA GLU A 62 5.03 13.54 -13.36
C GLU A 62 5.85 14.82 -13.64
N MET A 63 5.59 15.92 -12.93
CA MET A 63 6.36 17.15 -13.09
C MET A 63 7.67 17.10 -12.30
N ASP A 64 8.79 17.22 -13.02
CA ASP A 64 10.13 17.33 -12.44
C ASP A 64 10.30 18.58 -11.54
N ILE A 65 11.13 18.46 -10.50
CA ILE A 65 11.45 19.58 -9.57
C ILE A 65 12.00 20.81 -10.31
N GLY A 66 12.89 20.61 -11.28
CA GLY A 66 13.46 21.71 -12.07
C GLY A 66 12.36 22.50 -12.80
N LYS A 67 11.43 21.79 -13.46
CA LYS A 67 10.30 22.42 -14.14
C LYS A 67 9.39 23.17 -13.18
N ALA A 68 9.13 22.61 -12.00
CA ALA A 68 8.32 23.27 -10.96
C ALA A 68 8.97 24.57 -10.46
N ILE A 69 10.30 24.65 -10.40
CA ILE A 69 11.03 25.88 -10.10
C ILE A 69 10.89 26.88 -11.25
N ASP A 70 11.09 26.44 -12.50
CA ASP A 70 11.02 27.31 -13.68
C ASP A 70 9.66 28.01 -13.83
N VAL A 71 8.58 27.33 -13.44
CA VAL A 71 7.21 27.89 -13.48
C VAL A 71 6.79 28.58 -12.18
N GLY A 72 7.70 28.72 -11.21
CA GLY A 72 7.46 29.44 -9.96
C GLY A 72 6.57 28.72 -8.93
N LEU A 73 6.32 27.42 -9.09
CA LEU A 73 5.59 26.63 -8.08
C LEU A 73 6.44 26.34 -6.85
N LEU A 74 7.76 26.27 -7.03
CA LEU A 74 8.76 26.07 -5.98
C LEU A 74 9.87 27.10 -6.09
N THR A 75 10.53 27.36 -4.97
CA THR A 75 11.80 28.10 -4.96
C THR A 75 12.97 27.13 -4.89
N GLU A 76 14.15 27.56 -5.35
CA GLU A 76 15.37 26.77 -5.20
C GLU A 76 15.69 26.43 -3.74
N GLN A 77 15.40 27.36 -2.83
CA GLN A 77 15.59 27.14 -1.39
C GLN A 77 14.72 25.98 -0.88
N ASN A 78 13.48 25.86 -1.36
CA ASN A 78 12.61 24.75 -0.97
C ASN A 78 13.19 23.40 -1.43
N ALA A 79 13.63 23.31 -2.69
CA ALA A 79 14.26 22.10 -3.21
C ALA A 79 15.57 21.77 -2.48
N ALA A 80 16.41 22.77 -2.18
CA ALA A 80 17.69 22.59 -1.51
C ALA A 80 17.52 22.03 -0.08
N VAL A 81 16.54 22.54 0.66
CA VAL A 81 16.20 22.04 2.00
C VAL A 81 15.68 20.60 1.91
N THR A 82 14.83 20.29 0.94
CA THR A 82 14.33 18.92 0.74
C THR A 82 15.48 17.95 0.44
N TYR A 83 16.34 18.25 -0.53
CA TYR A 83 17.47 17.38 -0.86
C TYR A 83 18.43 17.17 0.31
N ASN A 84 18.72 18.20 1.10
CA ASN A 84 19.51 18.06 2.32
C ASN A 84 18.83 17.16 3.35
N SER A 85 17.52 17.33 3.58
CA SER A 85 16.78 16.52 4.55
C SER A 85 16.75 15.03 4.15
N LEU A 86 16.60 14.73 2.87
CA LEU A 86 16.62 13.36 2.35
C LEU A 86 18.03 12.76 2.40
N SER A 87 19.06 13.55 2.08
CA SER A 87 20.46 13.11 2.19
C SER A 87 20.79 12.66 3.62
N LEU A 88 20.36 13.44 4.62
CA LEU A 88 20.58 13.11 6.04
C LEU A 88 19.89 11.81 6.47
N LEU A 89 18.79 11.39 5.82
CA LEU A 89 18.18 10.09 6.06
C LEU A 89 18.99 8.96 5.40
N LEU A 90 19.43 9.16 4.15
CA LEU A 90 20.17 8.16 3.38
C LEU A 90 21.62 7.95 3.85
N GLU A 91 22.14 8.83 4.71
CA GLU A 91 23.40 8.62 5.42
C GLU A 91 23.41 7.35 6.26
N ASP A 92 22.24 6.92 6.75
CA ASP A 92 22.09 5.66 7.47
C ASP A 92 21.64 4.56 6.48
N PRO A 93 22.45 3.51 6.24
CA PRO A 93 22.13 2.42 5.31
C PRO A 93 20.82 1.67 5.61
N THR A 94 20.29 1.80 6.83
CA THR A 94 19.00 1.20 7.19
C THR A 94 17.83 1.86 6.45
N TYR A 95 18.06 3.00 5.81
CA TYR A 95 17.11 3.72 4.95
C TYR A 95 17.33 3.49 3.46
N ASP A 96 18.29 2.63 3.05
CA ASP A 96 18.60 2.45 1.62
C ASP A 96 17.35 2.10 0.79
N ARG A 97 16.46 1.27 1.32
CA ARG A 97 15.22 0.85 0.64
C ARG A 97 14.28 2.00 0.31
N LEU A 98 14.38 3.15 0.99
CA LEU A 98 13.59 4.35 0.69
C LEU A 98 13.74 4.80 -0.78
N ILE A 99 14.91 4.63 -1.38
CA ILE A 99 15.16 5.09 -2.75
C ILE A 99 14.32 4.36 -3.81
N LEU A 100 13.85 3.14 -3.50
CA LEU A 100 12.97 2.37 -4.38
C LEU A 100 11.66 3.12 -4.62
N TYR A 101 11.24 3.93 -3.65
CA TYR A 101 9.96 4.62 -3.63
C TYR A 101 10.04 6.08 -4.05
N PHE A 102 11.23 6.71 -4.12
CA PHE A 102 11.32 8.10 -4.55
C PHE A 102 10.80 8.30 -5.98
N PRO A 103 9.86 9.22 -6.24
CA PRO A 103 9.45 9.56 -7.59
C PRO A 103 10.66 9.88 -8.47
N PHE A 104 10.66 9.47 -9.74
CA PHE A 104 11.81 9.75 -10.62
C PHE A 104 11.96 11.25 -10.88
N GLU A 105 10.86 11.97 -10.79
CA GLU A 105 10.74 13.42 -10.91
C GLU A 105 11.42 14.18 -9.78
N LEU A 106 11.61 13.51 -8.62
CA LEU A 106 12.37 14.04 -7.50
C LEU A 106 13.88 13.95 -7.75
N ILE A 107 14.33 13.01 -8.59
CA ILE A 107 15.75 12.77 -8.87
C ILE A 107 16.26 13.85 -9.84
N PRO A 108 17.27 14.65 -9.43
CA PRO A 108 17.92 15.62 -10.31
C PRO A 108 18.42 14.98 -11.61
N ASP A 109 18.12 15.60 -12.74
CA ASP A 109 18.77 15.23 -14.01
C ASP A 109 20.21 15.75 -14.02
N HIS A 110 21.17 14.98 -14.54
CA HIS A 110 22.56 15.41 -14.67
C HIS A 110 22.75 16.68 -15.53
N THR A 111 21.80 16.96 -16.44
CA THR A 111 21.80 18.17 -17.26
C THR A 111 21.21 19.39 -16.55
N TRP A 112 20.53 19.20 -15.42
CA TRP A 112 19.90 20.29 -14.69
C TRP A 112 20.97 21.15 -14.01
N LYS A 113 20.93 22.46 -14.26
CA LYS A 113 21.87 23.45 -13.73
C LYS A 113 21.12 24.47 -12.88
N PRO A 114 20.98 24.23 -11.56
CA PRO A 114 20.41 25.22 -10.64
C PRO A 114 21.19 26.54 -10.67
N ALA A 115 20.51 27.66 -10.41
CA ALA A 115 21.13 28.98 -10.37
C ALA A 115 21.91 29.20 -9.06
N SER A 116 21.41 28.67 -7.93
CA SER A 116 22.09 28.80 -6.63
C SER A 116 23.09 27.68 -6.37
N GLU A 117 24.21 28.08 -5.77
CA GLU A 117 25.24 27.18 -5.28
C GLU A 117 24.71 26.25 -4.18
N THR A 118 23.81 26.75 -3.33
CA THR A 118 23.17 25.97 -2.26
C THR A 118 22.39 24.79 -2.84
N LEU A 119 21.52 25.02 -3.82
CA LEU A 119 20.75 23.94 -4.45
C LEU A 119 21.65 22.98 -5.20
N THR A 120 22.66 23.49 -5.92
CA THR A 120 23.64 22.66 -6.63
C THR A 120 24.36 21.70 -5.67
N THR A 121 24.80 22.21 -4.51
CA THR A 121 25.49 21.40 -3.49
C THR A 121 24.57 20.36 -2.87
N SER A 122 23.35 20.75 -2.48
CA SER A 122 22.36 19.84 -1.90
C SER A 122 21.94 18.73 -2.87
N ALA A 123 21.68 19.09 -4.13
CA ALA A 123 21.28 18.13 -5.17
C ALA A 123 22.40 17.13 -5.45
N ARG A 124 23.66 17.58 -5.57
CA ARG A 124 24.82 16.69 -5.73
C ARG A 124 24.97 15.72 -4.57
N ARG A 125 24.86 16.21 -3.33
CA ARG A 125 24.93 15.36 -2.12
C ARG A 125 23.83 14.32 -2.12
N PHE A 126 22.59 14.72 -2.43
CA PHE A 126 21.47 13.80 -2.53
C PHE A 126 21.70 12.72 -3.59
N THR A 127 22.11 13.11 -4.81
CA THR A 127 22.41 12.17 -5.90
C THR A 127 23.53 11.19 -5.52
N GLN A 128 24.56 11.66 -4.81
CA GLN A 128 25.62 10.79 -4.30
C GLN A 128 25.05 9.72 -3.36
N PHE A 129 24.34 10.12 -2.30
CA PHE A 129 23.77 9.15 -1.35
C PHE A 129 22.74 8.23 -2.00
N TYR A 130 21.93 8.75 -2.93
CA TYR A 130 21.02 7.92 -3.73
C TYR A 130 21.78 6.82 -4.47
N LYS A 131 22.88 7.17 -5.16
CA LYS A 131 23.68 6.22 -5.94
C LYS A 131 24.37 5.19 -5.03
N GLU A 132 24.89 5.62 -3.89
CA GLU A 132 25.49 4.73 -2.89
C GLU A 132 24.48 3.73 -2.33
N SER A 133 23.28 4.19 -1.94
CA SER A 133 22.18 3.33 -1.52
C SER A 133 21.77 2.37 -2.63
N TRP A 134 21.70 2.84 -3.87
CA TRP A 134 21.37 2.00 -5.03
C TRP A 134 22.35 0.86 -5.22
N TYR A 135 23.66 1.11 -5.17
CA TYR A 135 24.66 0.05 -5.24
C TYR A 135 24.53 -0.97 -4.11
N ARG A 136 24.28 -0.52 -2.87
CA ARG A 136 24.09 -1.44 -1.74
C ARG A 136 22.88 -2.34 -1.96
N LEU A 137 21.79 -1.80 -2.52
CA LEU A 137 20.58 -2.56 -2.83
C LEU A 137 20.74 -3.54 -4.01
N LEU A 138 21.77 -3.43 -4.86
CA LEU A 138 22.02 -4.43 -5.91
C LEU A 138 22.35 -5.82 -5.35
N SER A 139 22.75 -5.89 -4.07
CA SER A 139 22.98 -7.17 -3.38
C SER A 139 21.70 -7.81 -2.82
N LEU A 140 20.57 -7.10 -2.83
CA LEU A 140 19.32 -7.50 -2.18
C LEU A 140 18.37 -8.20 -3.16
N ARG A 141 17.83 -9.36 -2.75
CA ARG A 141 16.91 -10.18 -3.54
C ARG A 141 15.52 -10.15 -2.93
N ASP A 142 14.62 -9.40 -3.56
CA ASP A 142 13.23 -9.31 -3.15
C ASP A 142 12.39 -10.44 -3.77
N VAL A 143 11.27 -10.77 -3.12
CA VAL A 143 10.21 -11.57 -3.76
C VAL A 143 9.58 -10.71 -4.86
N ARG A 144 9.54 -11.20 -6.10
CA ARG A 144 9.04 -10.41 -7.23
C ARG A 144 7.57 -9.98 -7.06
N ALA A 145 6.73 -10.85 -6.51
CA ALA A 145 5.30 -10.59 -6.28
C ALA A 145 5.06 -9.31 -5.44
N ASN A 146 5.99 -8.97 -4.53
CA ASN A 146 5.96 -7.75 -3.72
C ASN A 146 5.93 -6.46 -4.54
N PHE A 147 6.36 -6.51 -5.81
CA PHE A 147 6.40 -5.35 -6.69
C PHE A 147 5.48 -5.47 -7.90
N VAL A 148 4.75 -6.59 -8.04
CA VAL A 148 3.78 -6.81 -9.13
C VAL A 148 2.39 -6.37 -8.68
N ASP A 149 1.87 -6.97 -7.61
CA ASP A 149 0.54 -6.70 -7.07
C ASP A 149 0.51 -6.69 -5.53
N GLY A 150 1.64 -6.97 -4.87
CA GLY A 150 1.79 -6.90 -3.42
C GLY A 150 1.12 -8.06 -2.70
N ASP A 151 0.55 -9.01 -3.45
CA ASP A 151 -0.09 -10.20 -2.93
C ASP A 151 0.90 -11.36 -3.01
N ILE A 152 1.41 -11.78 -1.84
CA ILE A 152 2.25 -12.97 -1.77
C ILE A 152 1.33 -14.17 -1.50
N PRO A 153 1.31 -15.20 -2.37
CA PRO A 153 0.58 -16.44 -2.11
C PRO A 153 1.00 -17.05 -0.77
N GLU A 154 0.07 -17.64 -0.03
CA GLU A 154 0.34 -18.35 1.23
C GLU A 154 1.30 -19.54 1.01
N GLU A 155 2.06 -19.96 2.01
CA GLU A 155 3.10 -20.99 1.82
C GLU A 155 2.51 -22.35 1.43
N GLU A 156 1.34 -22.67 1.95
CA GLU A 156 0.61 -23.93 1.79
C GLU A 156 0.19 -24.18 0.34
N ILE A 157 0.04 -23.11 -0.45
CA ILE A 157 -0.40 -23.18 -1.85
C ILE A 157 0.74 -23.05 -2.85
N ARG A 158 1.98 -22.86 -2.39
CA ARG A 158 3.14 -22.71 -3.27
C ARG A 158 3.63 -24.09 -3.73
N SER A 159 3.65 -24.31 -5.03
CA SER A 159 4.28 -25.49 -5.65
C SER A 159 5.79 -25.33 -5.83
N SER A 160 6.33 -24.13 -5.69
CA SER A 160 7.76 -23.80 -5.87
C SER A 160 8.15 -22.52 -5.12
N PRO A 161 9.45 -22.30 -4.87
CA PRO A 161 9.93 -21.04 -4.31
C PRO A 161 9.50 -19.85 -5.18
N LEU A 162 9.11 -18.76 -4.54
CA LEU A 162 8.69 -17.56 -5.27
C LEU A 162 9.87 -16.97 -6.06
N PRO A 163 9.64 -16.53 -7.32
CA PRO A 163 10.63 -15.85 -8.12
C PRO A 163 11.23 -14.65 -7.36
N ARG A 164 12.55 -14.52 -7.42
CA ARG A 164 13.30 -13.43 -6.80
C ARG A 164 13.77 -12.43 -7.86
N VAL A 165 13.94 -11.19 -7.45
CA VAL A 165 14.39 -10.09 -8.31
C VAL A 165 15.30 -9.16 -7.51
N VAL A 166 16.22 -8.48 -8.19
CA VAL A 166 16.93 -7.33 -7.60
C VAL A 166 16.20 -6.07 -8.03
N LYS A 167 15.23 -5.59 -7.23
CA LYS A 167 14.34 -4.51 -7.68
C LYS A 167 15.08 -3.20 -7.95
N ALA A 168 16.19 -2.95 -7.26
CA ALA A 168 17.06 -1.81 -7.54
C ALA A 168 17.61 -1.81 -8.98
N ALA A 169 17.89 -2.98 -9.57
CA ALA A 169 18.35 -3.09 -10.96
C ALA A 169 17.26 -2.67 -11.95
N HIS A 170 15.97 -2.89 -11.64
CA HIS A 170 14.88 -2.44 -12.49
C HIS A 170 14.78 -0.90 -12.58
N LEU A 171 15.39 -0.14 -11.67
CA LEU A 171 15.42 1.33 -11.75
C LEU A 171 16.34 1.86 -12.85
N LEU A 172 17.20 1.02 -13.43
CA LEU A 172 18.19 1.40 -14.46
C LEU A 172 17.63 2.26 -15.60
N PRO A 173 16.43 2.00 -16.19
CA PRO A 173 15.92 2.84 -17.26
C PRO A 173 15.78 4.31 -16.86
N ALA A 174 15.29 4.57 -15.64
CA ALA A 174 15.18 5.92 -15.12
C ALA A 174 16.54 6.52 -14.75
N LEU A 175 17.44 5.72 -14.16
CA LEU A 175 18.76 6.20 -13.73
C LEU A 175 19.67 6.54 -14.91
N VAL A 176 19.62 5.76 -16.00
CA VAL A 176 20.32 6.08 -17.26
C VAL A 176 19.73 7.33 -17.89
N LYS A 177 18.39 7.43 -17.97
CA LYS A 177 17.72 8.63 -18.50
C LYS A 177 18.13 9.90 -17.73
N LYS A 178 18.28 9.81 -16.41
CA LYS A 178 18.72 10.92 -15.55
C LYS A 178 20.25 11.14 -15.56
N GLY A 179 21.03 10.27 -16.20
CA GLY A 179 22.49 10.33 -16.27
C GLY A 179 23.23 9.95 -14.98
N LEU A 180 22.57 9.22 -14.07
CA LEU A 180 23.18 8.76 -12.81
C LEU A 180 24.03 7.50 -12.99
N VAL A 181 23.66 6.67 -13.97
CA VAL A 181 24.33 5.41 -14.31
C VAL A 181 24.61 5.38 -15.81
N SER A 182 25.84 5.06 -16.17
CA SER A 182 26.30 4.92 -17.55
C SER A 182 26.13 3.49 -18.07
N LEU A 183 26.07 3.32 -19.40
CA LEU A 183 26.03 1.99 -20.02
C LEU A 183 27.29 1.17 -19.74
N SER A 184 28.45 1.82 -19.57
CA SER A 184 29.69 1.16 -19.17
C SER A 184 29.62 0.57 -17.76
N GLU A 185 29.00 1.30 -16.82
CA GLU A 185 28.76 0.78 -15.47
C GLU A 185 27.79 -0.42 -15.50
N ILE A 186 26.75 -0.38 -16.34
CA ILE A 186 25.82 -1.52 -16.50
C ILE A 186 26.55 -2.74 -17.07
N LYS A 187 27.39 -2.54 -18.09
CA LYS A 187 28.19 -3.63 -18.67
C LYS A 187 29.10 -4.26 -17.62
N GLN A 188 29.79 -3.45 -16.82
CA GLN A 188 30.64 -3.94 -15.73
C GLN A 188 29.83 -4.79 -14.73
N LEU A 189 28.63 -4.33 -14.34
CA LEU A 189 27.76 -5.09 -13.43
C LEU A 189 27.34 -6.45 -14.00
N ILE A 190 27.08 -6.53 -15.31
CA ILE A 190 26.76 -7.78 -16.01
C ILE A 190 27.96 -8.72 -16.00
N ASP A 191 29.12 -8.21 -16.39
CA ASP A 191 30.37 -8.97 -16.50
C ASP A 191 30.80 -9.53 -15.12
N ASP A 192 30.55 -8.78 -14.04
CA ASP A 192 30.90 -9.18 -12.66
C ASP A 192 29.92 -10.18 -12.02
N ASN A 193 28.72 -10.38 -12.59
CA ASN A 193 27.64 -11.15 -11.94
C ASN A 193 26.96 -12.20 -12.84
N PRO A 194 27.69 -12.96 -13.68
CA PRO A 194 27.10 -13.84 -14.69
C PRO A 194 26.15 -14.88 -14.07
N GLY A 195 24.97 -15.05 -14.67
CA GLY A 195 23.99 -16.06 -14.27
C GLY A 195 23.33 -15.86 -12.90
N SER A 196 23.53 -14.69 -12.27
CA SER A 196 22.88 -14.34 -11.00
C SER A 196 21.49 -13.71 -11.19
N THR A 197 20.70 -13.64 -10.12
CA THR A 197 19.44 -12.86 -10.11
C THR A 197 19.65 -11.39 -10.47
N LEU A 198 20.83 -10.82 -10.15
CA LEU A 198 21.19 -9.46 -10.54
C LEU A 198 21.36 -9.36 -12.06
N TYR A 199 22.07 -10.29 -12.67
CA TYR A 199 22.24 -10.36 -14.13
C TYR A 199 20.89 -10.46 -14.85
N GLU A 200 19.99 -11.32 -14.37
CA GLU A 200 18.63 -11.45 -14.94
C GLU A 200 17.85 -10.13 -14.82
N SER A 201 17.88 -9.50 -13.64
CA SER A 201 17.17 -8.24 -13.39
C SER A 201 17.73 -7.07 -14.23
N ILE A 202 19.05 -7.03 -14.46
CA ILE A 202 19.67 -6.05 -15.36
C ILE A 202 19.25 -6.32 -16.80
N THR A 203 19.24 -7.58 -17.24
CA THR A 203 18.84 -7.98 -18.59
C THR A 203 17.39 -7.56 -18.88
N GLU A 204 16.48 -7.74 -17.92
CA GLU A 204 15.09 -7.25 -18.03
C GLU A 204 15.02 -5.73 -18.23
N ALA A 205 15.83 -4.97 -17.48
CA ALA A 205 15.90 -3.52 -17.61
C ALA A 205 16.51 -3.06 -18.95
N LEU A 206 17.44 -3.83 -19.53
CA LEU A 206 18.04 -3.52 -20.84
C LEU A 206 17.01 -3.52 -21.97
N PHE A 207 15.99 -4.38 -21.93
CA PHE A 207 14.90 -4.35 -22.92
C PHE A 207 14.16 -3.01 -22.93
N VAL A 208 13.92 -2.43 -21.75
CA VAL A 208 13.27 -1.12 -21.61
C VAL A 208 14.20 0.01 -22.06
N LEU A 209 15.50 -0.11 -21.80
CA LEU A 209 16.51 0.83 -22.31
C LEU A 209 16.62 0.80 -23.83
N ALA A 210 16.43 -0.36 -24.45
CA ALA A 210 16.42 -0.50 -25.89
C ALA A 210 15.22 0.19 -26.54
N ASP A 211 14.03 0.04 -25.96
CA ASP A 211 12.83 0.72 -26.43
C ASP A 211 12.95 2.26 -26.38
N THR A 212 13.79 2.77 -25.50
CA THR A 212 14.03 4.22 -25.33
C THR A 212 15.22 4.73 -26.12
N GLY A 213 15.86 3.87 -26.94
CA GLY A 213 16.96 4.24 -27.84
C GLY A 213 18.33 4.37 -27.16
N PHE A 214 18.47 3.95 -25.90
CA PHE A 214 19.76 3.99 -25.19
C PHE A 214 20.65 2.78 -25.52
N VAL A 215 20.07 1.67 -25.95
CA VAL A 215 20.81 0.44 -26.30
C VAL A 215 20.30 -0.09 -27.63
N ASN A 216 21.20 -0.47 -28.53
CA ASN A 216 20.81 -1.19 -29.73
C ASN A 216 20.74 -2.70 -29.40
N ILE A 217 19.52 -3.21 -29.21
CA ILE A 217 19.29 -4.65 -29.16
C ILE A 217 18.85 -5.06 -30.56
N ASP A 218 19.82 -5.38 -31.41
CA ASP A 218 19.53 -6.13 -32.62
C ASP A 218 18.92 -7.47 -32.19
N GLU A 219 17.74 -7.77 -32.74
CA GLU A 219 16.89 -8.95 -32.48
C GLU A 219 15.98 -8.94 -31.24
N ALA A 220 14.87 -8.19 -31.31
CA ALA A 220 13.64 -8.49 -30.56
C ALA A 220 12.36 -8.15 -31.36
N LYS A 221 12.20 -8.80 -32.51
CA LYS A 221 10.90 -8.92 -33.20
C LYS A 221 10.33 -10.30 -32.92
N LYS A 222 9.33 -10.38 -32.03
CA LYS A 222 8.15 -11.25 -32.18
C LYS A 222 7.10 -10.91 -31.12
N ASP A 223 5.85 -11.13 -31.52
CA ASP A 223 4.61 -11.08 -30.75
C ASP A 223 4.09 -9.68 -30.38
N GLU A 224 3.63 -8.95 -31.38
CA GLU A 224 2.51 -8.04 -31.18
C GLU A 224 1.22 -8.88 -31.01
N PRO A 225 0.47 -8.70 -29.91
CA PRO A 225 -0.89 -9.21 -29.86
C PRO A 225 -1.70 -8.55 -30.97
N ALA A 226 -2.47 -9.35 -31.72
CA ALA A 226 -3.33 -8.87 -32.78
C ALA A 226 -4.18 -7.68 -32.31
N PRO A 227 -4.36 -6.63 -33.14
CA PRO A 227 -5.26 -5.54 -32.82
C PRO A 227 -6.65 -6.09 -32.47
N LEU A 228 -7.23 -5.59 -31.38
CA LEU A 228 -8.61 -5.89 -31.01
C LEU A 228 -9.53 -5.54 -32.19
N PRO A 229 -10.61 -6.31 -32.42
CA PRO A 229 -11.47 -6.09 -33.56
C PRO A 229 -12.11 -4.69 -33.58
N THR A 230 -12.29 -4.22 -34.81
CA THR A 230 -13.01 -3.06 -35.35
C THR A 230 -14.29 -2.62 -34.60
N GLU A 231 -14.39 -1.30 -34.39
CA GLU A 231 -15.55 -0.48 -34.00
C GLU A 231 -16.48 -1.03 -32.89
N ILE A 232 -16.29 -0.50 -31.67
CA ILE A 232 -17.27 -0.63 -30.59
C ILE A 232 -18.53 0.17 -30.98
N THR A 233 -19.60 -0.54 -31.33
CA THR A 233 -20.91 0.03 -31.64
C THR A 233 -21.89 -0.12 -30.48
N ARG A 234 -23.00 0.62 -30.48
CA ARG A 234 -24.10 0.43 -29.50
C ARG A 234 -24.58 -1.02 -29.42
N ASN A 235 -24.57 -1.75 -30.54
CA ASN A 235 -24.98 -3.16 -30.58
C ASN A 235 -24.05 -4.06 -29.75
N TRP A 236 -22.76 -3.74 -29.67
CA TRP A 236 -21.81 -4.49 -28.87
C TRP A 236 -22.11 -4.39 -27.36
N LEU A 237 -22.60 -3.24 -26.86
CA LEU A 237 -23.00 -3.08 -25.45
C LEU A 237 -24.11 -4.05 -25.04
N TYR A 238 -25.05 -4.36 -25.94
CA TYR A 238 -26.14 -5.29 -25.65
C TYR A 238 -25.68 -6.75 -25.57
N GLU A 239 -24.61 -7.10 -26.27
CA GLU A 239 -23.99 -8.44 -26.25
C GLU A 239 -22.98 -8.62 -25.11
N LEU A 240 -22.54 -7.52 -24.50
CA LEU A 240 -21.52 -7.52 -23.46
C LEU A 240 -21.80 -8.45 -22.25
N PRO A 241 -23.04 -8.55 -21.72
CA PRO A 241 -23.36 -9.49 -20.64
C PRO A 241 -22.98 -10.94 -20.97
N ARG A 242 -23.20 -11.37 -22.22
CA ARG A 242 -22.82 -12.72 -22.68
C ARG A 242 -21.30 -12.91 -22.67
N TYR A 243 -20.56 -11.94 -23.19
CA TYR A 243 -19.08 -12.00 -23.21
C TYR A 243 -18.47 -12.01 -21.80
N ILE A 244 -19.11 -11.33 -20.84
CA ILE A 244 -18.71 -11.35 -19.43
C ILE A 244 -18.90 -12.75 -18.84
N GLU A 245 -20.08 -13.35 -19.03
CA GLU A 245 -20.40 -14.69 -18.52
C GLU A 245 -19.47 -15.75 -19.11
N GLU A 246 -19.23 -15.70 -20.43
CA GLU A 246 -18.29 -16.60 -21.11
C GLU A 246 -16.86 -16.47 -20.58
N GLY A 247 -16.42 -15.23 -20.33
CA GLY A 247 -15.12 -14.96 -19.72
C GLY A 247 -14.98 -15.59 -18.33
N ILE A 248 -15.96 -15.35 -17.45
CA ILE A 248 -15.94 -15.88 -16.08
C ILE A 248 -15.97 -17.41 -16.09
N ALA A 249 -16.86 -18.00 -16.89
CA ALA A 249 -16.94 -19.46 -17.03
C ALA A 249 -15.65 -20.06 -17.58
N TYR A 250 -14.97 -19.40 -18.51
CA TYR A 250 -13.65 -19.82 -18.99
C TYR A 250 -12.61 -19.78 -17.86
N ALA A 251 -12.53 -18.67 -17.12
CA ALA A 251 -11.56 -18.51 -16.05
C ALA A 251 -11.71 -19.55 -14.93
N MET A 252 -12.96 -19.79 -14.50
CA MET A 252 -13.25 -20.81 -13.49
C MET A 252 -12.84 -22.22 -13.94
N ARG A 253 -12.99 -22.54 -15.23
CA ARG A 253 -12.54 -23.82 -15.81
C ARG A 253 -11.01 -23.95 -15.88
N THR A 254 -10.30 -22.82 -15.96
CA THR A 254 -8.82 -22.79 -16.04
C THR A 254 -8.13 -22.56 -14.70
N ALA A 255 -8.88 -22.33 -13.62
CA ALA A 255 -8.31 -22.14 -12.29
C ALA A 255 -7.59 -23.42 -11.82
N PRO A 256 -6.47 -23.30 -11.09
CA PRO A 256 -5.77 -24.46 -10.55
C PRO A 256 -6.70 -25.34 -9.70
N ALA A 257 -6.58 -26.66 -9.85
CA ALA A 257 -7.30 -27.61 -9.00
C ALA A 257 -6.78 -27.57 -7.56
N HIS A 258 -7.64 -27.87 -6.58
CA HIS A 258 -7.31 -28.03 -5.16
C HIS A 258 -6.78 -26.78 -4.42
N LEU A 259 -7.35 -25.61 -4.69
CA LEU A 259 -7.06 -24.41 -3.90
C LEU A 259 -7.85 -24.37 -2.59
N PRO A 260 -7.30 -23.78 -1.51
CA PRO A 260 -8.08 -23.47 -0.32
C PRO A 260 -9.31 -22.62 -0.68
N PRO A 261 -10.48 -22.81 -0.03
CA PRO A 261 -11.72 -22.11 -0.38
C PRO A 261 -11.60 -20.57 -0.35
N ALA A 262 -10.74 -20.02 0.52
CA ALA A 262 -10.48 -18.59 0.56
C ALA A 262 -9.78 -18.08 -0.70
N ARG A 263 -8.78 -18.83 -1.19
CA ARG A 263 -8.00 -18.49 -2.39
C ARG A 263 -8.82 -18.65 -3.66
N GLU A 264 -9.65 -19.68 -3.74
CA GLU A 264 -10.60 -19.85 -4.85
C GLU A 264 -11.55 -18.64 -4.96
N ARG A 265 -12.18 -18.24 -3.84
CA ARG A 265 -13.04 -17.05 -3.80
C ARG A 265 -12.28 -15.78 -4.20
N TRP A 266 -11.03 -15.64 -3.77
CA TRP A 266 -10.18 -14.52 -4.15
C TRP A 266 -9.90 -14.50 -5.66
N LEU A 267 -9.53 -15.63 -6.27
CA LEU A 267 -9.24 -15.73 -7.70
C LEU A 267 -10.46 -15.39 -8.56
N VAL A 268 -11.64 -15.85 -8.16
CA VAL A 268 -12.90 -15.49 -8.84
C VAL A 268 -13.10 -13.98 -8.83
N LYS A 269 -12.97 -13.33 -7.66
CA LYS A 269 -13.10 -11.87 -7.54
C LYS A 269 -12.03 -11.12 -8.34
N GLU A 270 -10.80 -11.61 -8.36
CA GLU A 270 -9.71 -11.01 -9.12
C GLU A 270 -9.95 -11.13 -10.63
N TYR A 271 -10.49 -12.26 -11.09
CA TYR A 271 -10.87 -12.42 -12.48
C TYR A 271 -12.02 -11.49 -12.88
N GLU A 272 -13.09 -11.44 -12.07
CA GLU A 272 -14.19 -10.49 -12.27
C GLU A 272 -13.67 -9.05 -12.37
N ARG A 273 -12.75 -8.65 -11.49
CA ARG A 273 -12.12 -7.33 -11.53
C ARG A 273 -11.41 -7.07 -12.85
N ARG A 274 -10.67 -8.05 -13.39
CA ARG A 274 -9.99 -7.92 -14.69
C ARG A 274 -10.98 -7.77 -15.85
N VAL A 275 -12.07 -8.54 -15.83
CA VAL A 275 -13.15 -8.43 -16.81
C VAL A 275 -13.81 -7.05 -16.74
N ILE A 276 -14.09 -6.56 -15.52
CA ILE A 276 -14.65 -5.23 -15.30
C ILE A 276 -13.73 -4.15 -15.88
N GLU A 277 -12.45 -4.15 -15.51
CA GLU A 277 -11.48 -3.15 -15.97
C GLU A 277 -11.28 -3.20 -17.49
N LYS A 278 -11.21 -4.39 -18.10
CA LYS A 278 -11.07 -4.54 -19.55
C LYS A 278 -12.24 -3.88 -20.29
N TYR A 279 -13.46 -4.32 -20.00
CA TYR A 279 -14.63 -3.84 -20.73
C TYR A 279 -14.99 -2.39 -20.36
N ALA A 280 -14.72 -1.96 -19.13
CA ALA A 280 -14.83 -0.55 -18.76
C ALA A 280 -13.88 0.33 -19.56
N ALA A 281 -12.63 -0.09 -19.78
CA ALA A 281 -11.67 0.65 -20.59
C ALA A 281 -12.10 0.76 -22.07
N GLU A 282 -12.68 -0.31 -22.63
CA GLU A 282 -13.23 -0.33 -23.98
C GLU A 282 -14.39 0.67 -24.14
N ILE A 283 -15.37 0.66 -23.23
CA ILE A 283 -16.48 1.63 -23.21
C ILE A 283 -15.97 3.05 -22.98
N ALA A 284 -15.01 3.23 -22.07
CA ALA A 284 -14.44 4.54 -21.78
C ALA A 284 -13.73 5.14 -23.00
N SER A 285 -13.01 4.32 -23.77
CA SER A 285 -12.40 4.74 -25.04
C SER A 285 -13.47 5.26 -26.01
N ALA A 286 -14.56 4.50 -26.17
CA ALA A 286 -15.69 4.87 -27.02
C ALA A 286 -16.39 6.17 -26.56
N LEU A 287 -16.53 6.40 -25.26
CA LEU A 287 -17.01 7.68 -24.70
C LEU A 287 -16.07 8.85 -25.01
N VAL A 288 -14.75 8.65 -24.88
CA VAL A 288 -13.75 9.71 -25.11
C VAL A 288 -13.71 10.13 -26.58
N VAL A 289 -13.88 9.19 -27.51
CA VAL A 289 -13.95 9.48 -28.96
C VAL A 289 -15.36 9.84 -29.45
N ASN A 290 -16.34 9.94 -28.54
CA ASN A 290 -17.74 10.23 -28.81
C ASN A 290 -18.45 9.23 -29.75
N SER A 291 -17.98 7.98 -29.85
CA SER A 291 -18.74 6.90 -30.52
C SER A 291 -19.87 6.36 -29.64
N LEU A 292 -19.79 6.62 -28.33
CA LEU A 292 -20.87 6.46 -27.35
C LEU A 292 -21.07 7.78 -26.61
N VAL A 293 -22.29 7.99 -26.10
CA VAL A 293 -22.63 9.10 -25.21
C VAL A 293 -23.04 8.59 -23.83
N PRO A 294 -22.99 9.42 -22.76
CA PRO A 294 -23.33 8.99 -21.40
C PRO A 294 -24.68 8.29 -21.25
N ILE A 295 -25.68 8.68 -22.04
CA ILE A 295 -27.01 8.05 -22.04
C ILE A 295 -26.96 6.58 -22.51
N ASP A 296 -26.05 6.23 -23.42
CA ASP A 296 -25.89 4.84 -23.89
C ASP A 296 -25.39 3.93 -22.74
N VAL A 297 -24.50 4.46 -21.89
CA VAL A 297 -24.01 3.74 -20.70
C VAL A 297 -25.09 3.64 -19.63
N GLN A 298 -25.92 4.69 -19.48
CA GLN A 298 -27.08 4.65 -18.60
C GLN A 298 -28.08 3.57 -19.02
N GLU A 299 -28.39 3.47 -20.31
CA GLU A 299 -29.25 2.42 -20.86
C GLU A 299 -28.65 1.03 -20.65
N PHE A 300 -27.34 0.88 -20.83
CA PHE A 300 -26.63 -0.37 -20.54
C PHE A 300 -26.73 -0.78 -19.06
N ILE A 301 -26.51 0.16 -18.13
CA ILE A 301 -26.60 -0.07 -16.68
C ILE A 301 -28.03 -0.44 -16.25
N ASN A 302 -29.04 0.21 -16.85
CA ASN A 302 -30.46 0.04 -16.51
C ASN A 302 -31.18 -1.04 -17.33
N SER A 303 -30.46 -1.71 -18.23
CA SER A 303 -31.03 -2.76 -19.07
C SER A 303 -31.68 -3.85 -18.21
N PRO A 304 -32.85 -4.39 -18.57
CA PRO A 304 -33.44 -5.54 -17.88
C PRO A 304 -32.54 -6.78 -17.87
N LYS A 305 -31.62 -6.88 -18.84
CA LYS A 305 -30.58 -7.92 -18.90
C LYS A 305 -29.31 -7.54 -18.12
N GLY A 306 -29.22 -6.31 -17.63
CA GLY A 306 -28.09 -5.78 -16.88
C GLY A 306 -27.96 -6.48 -15.54
N ASN A 307 -26.86 -7.21 -15.37
CA ASN A 307 -26.56 -7.90 -14.12
C ASN A 307 -25.65 -7.04 -13.22
N ARG A 308 -25.28 -7.62 -12.08
CA ARG A 308 -24.31 -7.05 -11.12
C ARG A 308 -23.07 -6.45 -11.82
N LEU A 309 -22.49 -7.18 -12.75
CA LEU A 309 -21.24 -6.83 -13.43
C LEU A 309 -21.45 -5.72 -14.47
N SER A 310 -22.58 -5.70 -15.18
CA SER A 310 -22.93 -4.60 -16.10
C SER A 310 -22.93 -3.24 -15.38
N LYS A 311 -23.50 -3.19 -14.17
CA LYS A 311 -23.51 -1.96 -13.36
C LYS A 311 -22.09 -1.53 -12.96
N LEU A 312 -21.26 -2.48 -12.51
CA LEU A 312 -19.87 -2.22 -12.14
C LEU A 312 -19.01 -1.76 -13.33
N ILE A 313 -19.22 -2.36 -14.52
CA ILE A 313 -18.55 -1.99 -15.77
C ILE A 313 -18.95 -0.59 -16.19
N GLY A 314 -20.25 -0.28 -16.22
CA GLY A 314 -20.72 1.04 -16.63
C GLY A 314 -20.21 2.17 -15.73
N VAL A 315 -20.21 1.98 -14.41
CA VAL A 315 -19.64 2.97 -13.47
C VAL A 315 -18.13 3.12 -13.67
N ASN A 316 -17.38 2.02 -13.84
CA ASN A 316 -15.95 2.11 -14.12
C ASN A 316 -15.64 2.72 -15.49
N ALA A 317 -16.49 2.52 -16.49
CA ALA A 317 -16.32 3.14 -17.80
C ALA A 317 -16.45 4.67 -17.71
N ILE A 318 -17.48 5.15 -17.01
CA ILE A 318 -17.67 6.58 -16.72
C ILE A 318 -16.46 7.13 -15.95
N ARG A 319 -16.00 6.40 -14.91
CA ARG A 319 -14.78 6.72 -14.16
C ARG A 319 -13.59 6.95 -15.08
N ILE A 320 -13.23 5.94 -15.88
CA ILE A 320 -12.04 5.95 -16.75
C ILE A 320 -12.16 7.04 -17.83
N ALA A 321 -13.33 7.23 -18.42
CA ALA A 321 -13.55 8.25 -19.45
C ALA A 321 -13.31 9.67 -18.92
N ILE A 322 -13.85 9.98 -17.74
CA ILE A 322 -13.67 11.29 -17.08
C ILE A 322 -12.22 11.49 -16.65
N GLU A 323 -11.55 10.46 -16.12
CA GLU A 323 -10.12 10.52 -15.78
C GLU A 323 -9.24 10.79 -17.00
N ASN A 324 -9.48 10.08 -18.11
CA ASN A 324 -8.76 10.29 -19.37
C ASN A 324 -9.00 11.69 -19.93
N THR A 325 -10.25 12.16 -19.88
CA THR A 325 -10.61 13.52 -20.31
C THR A 325 -9.92 14.57 -19.44
N ALA A 326 -9.84 14.37 -18.12
CA ALA A 326 -9.26 15.34 -17.19
C ALA A 326 -7.75 15.54 -17.37
N ARG A 327 -7.04 14.53 -17.90
CA ARG A 327 -5.62 14.63 -18.26
C ARG A 327 -5.37 15.63 -19.38
N VAL A 328 -6.31 15.74 -20.31
CA VAL A 328 -6.20 16.63 -21.49
C VAL A 328 -6.92 17.96 -21.24
N ASN A 329 -8.13 17.91 -20.71
CA ASN A 329 -8.99 19.07 -20.49
C ASN A 329 -9.89 18.88 -19.26
N LYS A 330 -9.50 19.51 -18.14
CA LYS A 330 -10.25 19.46 -16.88
C LYS A 330 -11.67 20.05 -16.99
N VAL A 331 -11.88 21.07 -17.84
CA VAL A 331 -13.20 21.68 -18.02
C VAL A 331 -14.14 20.69 -18.71
N ALA A 332 -13.69 20.05 -19.79
CA ALA A 332 -14.47 19.02 -20.48
C ALA A 332 -14.81 17.83 -19.56
N ALA A 333 -13.86 17.42 -18.70
CA ALA A 333 -14.09 16.36 -17.73
C ALA A 333 -15.17 16.73 -16.69
N ARG A 334 -15.21 17.98 -16.22
CA ARG A 334 -16.26 18.49 -15.33
C ARG A 334 -17.63 18.51 -16.01
N ILE A 335 -17.69 18.89 -17.28
CA ILE A 335 -18.93 18.84 -18.07
C ILE A 335 -19.44 17.39 -18.16
N MET A 336 -18.57 16.45 -18.56
CA MET A 336 -18.93 15.03 -18.65
C MET A 336 -19.37 14.46 -17.29
N GLN A 337 -18.67 14.81 -16.21
CA GLN A 337 -19.05 14.42 -14.85
C GLN A 337 -20.45 14.95 -14.48
N SER A 338 -20.75 16.20 -14.79
CA SER A 338 -22.05 16.82 -14.51
C SER A 338 -23.18 16.14 -15.29
N THR A 339 -22.92 15.71 -16.54
CA THR A 339 -23.88 14.93 -17.33
C THR A 339 -24.19 13.57 -16.70
N CYS A 340 -23.18 12.89 -16.14
CA CYS A 340 -23.35 11.58 -15.50
C CYS A 340 -23.87 11.66 -14.06
N GLN A 341 -23.86 12.83 -13.42
CA GLN A 341 -24.19 12.99 -12.00
C GLN A 341 -25.55 12.42 -11.59
N PRO A 342 -26.68 12.67 -12.30
CA PRO A 342 -27.99 12.15 -11.91
C PRO A 342 -28.01 10.62 -11.83
N LEU A 343 -27.33 9.94 -12.75
CA LEU A 343 -27.18 8.50 -12.75
C LEU A 343 -26.41 8.01 -11.51
N ILE A 344 -25.27 8.64 -11.21
CA ILE A 344 -24.43 8.25 -10.06
C ILE A 344 -25.16 8.47 -8.74
N GLU A 345 -25.88 9.58 -8.58
CA GLU A 345 -26.71 9.83 -7.40
C GLU A 345 -27.84 8.81 -7.27
N ASN A 346 -28.52 8.47 -8.38
CA ASN A 346 -29.57 7.47 -8.37
C ASN A 346 -29.03 6.09 -7.95
N LEU A 347 -27.93 5.63 -8.57
CA LEU A 347 -27.27 4.38 -8.22
C LEU A 347 -26.77 4.34 -6.78
N TRP A 348 -26.46 5.48 -6.18
CA TRP A 348 -26.08 5.54 -4.76
C TRP A 348 -27.27 5.43 -3.81
N ARG A 349 -28.38 6.09 -4.13
CA ARG A 349 -29.59 6.17 -3.30
C ARG A 349 -30.45 4.92 -3.37
N GLU A 350 -30.53 4.29 -4.54
CA GLU A 350 -31.13 2.96 -4.66
C GLU A 350 -30.50 2.04 -3.60
N ASN A 351 -31.23 1.02 -3.14
CA ASN A 351 -30.71 0.02 -2.20
C ASN A 351 -29.68 -0.91 -2.89
N SER A 352 -28.71 -0.27 -3.53
CA SER A 352 -27.66 -0.82 -4.32
C SER A 352 -26.76 -1.67 -3.46
N MET A 353 -26.36 -2.79 -4.06
CA MET A 353 -25.33 -3.70 -3.59
C MET A 353 -24.11 -2.94 -3.00
N PRO A 354 -23.55 -3.39 -1.86
CA PRO A 354 -22.41 -2.74 -1.22
C PRO A 354 -21.21 -2.51 -2.16
N GLU A 355 -20.94 -3.47 -3.05
CA GLU A 355 -19.82 -3.41 -3.99
C GLU A 355 -19.98 -2.28 -5.04
N LEU A 356 -21.21 -1.96 -5.44
CA LEU A 356 -21.48 -0.83 -6.33
C LEU A 356 -21.24 0.49 -5.59
N LYS A 357 -21.65 0.58 -4.32
CA LYS A 357 -21.35 1.75 -3.48
C LYS A 357 -19.84 1.91 -3.27
N ASP A 358 -19.10 0.82 -3.02
CA ASP A 358 -17.64 0.90 -2.92
C ASP A 358 -16.98 1.34 -4.24
N THR A 359 -17.51 0.89 -5.38
CA THR A 359 -17.04 1.29 -6.72
C THR A 359 -17.32 2.77 -6.99
N ILE A 360 -18.52 3.27 -6.66
CA ILE A 360 -18.87 4.69 -6.76
C ILE A 360 -17.98 5.51 -5.83
N ALA A 361 -17.78 5.08 -4.57
CA ALA A 361 -16.91 5.79 -3.63
C ALA A 361 -15.46 5.88 -4.14
N SER A 362 -14.92 4.79 -4.69
CA SER A 362 -13.61 4.76 -5.35
C SER A 362 -13.53 5.78 -6.50
N MET A 363 -14.50 5.76 -7.40
CA MET A 363 -14.60 6.72 -8.51
C MET A 363 -14.63 8.17 -8.02
N LEU A 364 -15.47 8.48 -7.02
CA LEU A 364 -15.61 9.85 -6.50
C LEU A 364 -14.33 10.33 -5.83
N HIS A 365 -13.63 9.50 -5.05
CA HIS A 365 -12.33 9.87 -4.48
C HIS A 365 -11.28 10.14 -5.56
N ARG A 366 -11.26 9.34 -6.64
CA ARG A 366 -10.31 9.54 -7.75
C ARG A 366 -10.59 10.83 -8.51
N TRP A 367 -11.85 11.17 -8.73
CA TRP A 367 -12.23 12.45 -9.33
C TRP A 367 -11.94 13.64 -8.41
N TYR A 368 -12.12 13.48 -7.10
CA TYR A 368 -11.69 14.45 -6.11
C TYR A 368 -10.17 14.69 -6.17
N ALA A 369 -9.37 13.61 -6.22
CA ALA A 369 -7.91 13.70 -6.34
C ALA A 369 -7.44 14.38 -7.65
N LEU A 370 -8.26 14.38 -8.70
CA LEU A 370 -8.00 15.12 -9.95
C LEU A 370 -8.41 16.61 -9.89
N GLY A 371 -9.07 17.04 -8.81
CA GLY A 371 -9.69 18.37 -8.68
C GLY A 371 -10.93 18.55 -9.56
N ILE A 372 -11.60 17.46 -9.93
CA ILE A 372 -12.87 17.49 -10.68
C ILE A 372 -14.03 17.79 -9.72
N LEU A 373 -13.97 17.25 -8.50
CA LEU A 373 -14.95 17.44 -7.44
C LEU A 373 -14.41 18.29 -6.29
N GLU A 374 -15.32 18.87 -5.52
CA GLU A 374 -15.05 19.58 -4.26
C GLU A 374 -15.50 18.74 -3.06
N ASP A 375 -15.07 19.12 -1.86
CA ASP A 375 -15.40 18.43 -0.60
C ASP A 375 -16.92 18.31 -0.36
N THR A 376 -17.64 19.39 -0.63
CA THR A 376 -19.10 19.45 -0.47
C THR A 376 -19.82 18.41 -1.34
N TYR A 377 -19.19 17.94 -2.43
CA TYR A 377 -19.75 16.88 -3.26
C TYR A 377 -19.58 15.51 -2.60
N LEU A 378 -18.41 15.22 -2.01
CA LEU A 378 -18.18 13.96 -1.29
C LEU A 378 -19.10 13.81 -0.08
N GLU A 379 -19.38 14.90 0.62
CA GLU A 379 -20.27 14.94 1.79
C GLU A 379 -21.70 14.46 1.45
N LYS A 380 -22.20 14.72 0.23
CA LYS A 380 -23.51 14.22 -0.23
C LYS A 380 -23.61 12.68 -0.23
N PHE A 381 -22.47 12.01 -0.32
CA PHE A 381 -22.35 10.55 -0.32
C PHE A 381 -21.89 10.03 1.05
N CYS A 382 -21.83 10.89 2.07
CA CYS A 382 -21.21 10.58 3.37
C CYS A 382 -19.79 10.04 3.22
N LEU A 383 -19.03 10.58 2.26
CA LEU A 383 -17.63 10.24 2.02
C LEU A 383 -16.74 11.33 2.59
N SER A 384 -15.56 10.94 3.05
CA SER A 384 -14.53 11.85 3.53
C SER A 384 -13.27 11.67 2.69
N GLN A 385 -12.41 12.67 2.66
CA GLN A 385 -11.15 12.60 1.93
C GLN A 385 -10.31 11.40 2.39
N PRO A 386 -9.72 10.64 1.46
CA PRO A 386 -8.88 9.51 1.80
C PRO A 386 -7.57 9.99 2.41
N ARG A 387 -7.39 9.73 3.71
CA ARG A 387 -6.25 10.16 4.52
C ARG A 387 -5.30 8.99 4.77
N LEU A 388 -4.66 8.50 3.70
CA LEU A 388 -3.81 7.30 3.73
C LEU A 388 -2.48 7.54 4.46
N ASP A 389 -1.89 8.72 4.35
CA ASP A 389 -0.64 9.05 5.00
C ASP A 389 -0.82 9.67 6.39
N GLU A 390 -2.02 10.13 6.75
CA GLU A 390 -2.27 10.75 8.05
C GLU A 390 -2.03 9.81 9.24
N PRO A 391 -1.65 10.36 10.41
CA PRO A 391 -1.59 9.56 11.63
C PRO A 391 -2.99 9.10 12.05
N PHE A 392 -3.05 7.98 12.77
CA PHE A 392 -4.25 7.56 13.47
C PHE A 392 -4.63 8.59 14.53
N SER A 393 -5.89 9.01 14.54
CA SER A 393 -6.41 9.98 15.49
C SER A 393 -7.41 9.29 16.41
N VAL A 394 -7.06 9.18 17.70
CA VAL A 394 -7.95 8.63 18.73
C VAL A 394 -9.23 9.45 18.94
N ALA A 395 -9.26 10.70 18.46
CA ALA A 395 -10.42 11.57 18.55
C ALA A 395 -11.36 11.47 17.33
N SER A 396 -10.98 10.72 16.29
CA SER A 396 -11.79 10.59 15.08
C SER A 396 -13.08 9.81 15.33
N GLN A 397 -14.09 10.04 14.48
CA GLN A 397 -15.33 9.27 14.52
C GLN A 397 -15.08 7.77 14.28
N GLU A 398 -14.21 7.44 13.33
CA GLU A 398 -13.73 6.08 13.06
C GLU A 398 -13.16 5.42 14.32
N ALA A 399 -12.33 6.14 15.08
CA ALA A 399 -11.73 5.62 16.30
C ALA A 399 -12.77 5.36 17.40
N LYS A 400 -13.81 6.19 17.49
CA LYS A 400 -14.95 5.97 18.40
C LYS A 400 -15.76 4.73 18.01
N GLU A 401 -16.01 4.53 16.71
CA GLU A 401 -16.72 3.35 16.20
C GLU A 401 -15.92 2.08 16.46
N ILE A 402 -14.61 2.11 16.21
CA ILE A 402 -13.70 1.01 16.54
C ILE A 402 -13.73 0.70 18.04
N LEU A 403 -13.68 1.73 18.89
CA LEU A 403 -13.74 1.55 20.34
C LEU A 403 -15.07 0.91 20.78
N GLN A 404 -16.20 1.34 20.21
CA GLN A 404 -17.51 0.75 20.47
C GLN A 404 -17.56 -0.72 20.08
N GLU A 405 -16.96 -1.08 18.94
CA GLU A 405 -16.92 -2.47 18.46
C GLU A 405 -15.99 -3.37 19.30
N ILE A 406 -14.86 -2.86 19.79
CA ILE A 406 -13.89 -3.69 20.52
C ILE A 406 -14.14 -3.76 22.04
N THR A 407 -14.88 -2.79 22.60
CA THR A 407 -15.15 -2.74 24.05
C THR A 407 -15.84 -4.01 24.58
N PRO A 408 -16.87 -4.57 23.91
CA PRO A 408 -17.48 -5.83 24.34
C PRO A 408 -16.48 -7.00 24.40
N VAL A 409 -15.56 -7.08 23.44
CA VAL A 409 -14.53 -8.12 23.39
C VAL A 409 -13.57 -8.00 24.59
N ILE A 410 -13.09 -6.79 24.90
CA ILE A 410 -12.21 -6.55 26.06
C ILE A 410 -12.95 -6.87 27.37
N ALA A 411 -14.19 -6.43 27.51
CA ALA A 411 -15.01 -6.71 28.69
C ALA A 411 -15.26 -8.21 28.87
N ALA A 412 -15.50 -8.95 27.78
CA ALA A 412 -15.65 -10.39 27.82
C ALA A 412 -14.34 -11.10 28.22
N ILE A 413 -13.18 -10.61 27.79
CA ILE A 413 -11.89 -11.14 28.25
C ILE A 413 -11.73 -10.94 29.76
N GLU A 414 -12.09 -9.78 30.30
CA GLU A 414 -11.98 -9.48 31.74
C GLU A 414 -13.00 -10.26 32.59
N GLY A 415 -14.23 -10.40 32.10
CA GLY A 415 -15.36 -10.92 32.88
C GLY A 415 -15.60 -12.44 32.79
N THR A 416 -14.83 -13.18 31.97
CA THR A 416 -15.11 -14.60 31.70
C THR A 416 -13.90 -15.50 32.00
N GLN A 417 -14.03 -16.79 31.68
CA GLN A 417 -12.91 -17.74 31.74
C GLN A 417 -11.72 -17.33 30.84
N LEU A 418 -11.95 -16.47 29.84
CA LEU A 418 -10.89 -15.93 28.97
C LEU A 418 -9.80 -15.18 29.74
N ALA A 419 -10.10 -14.58 30.90
CA ALA A 419 -9.11 -13.88 31.72
C ALA A 419 -7.94 -14.78 32.15
N LYS A 420 -8.18 -16.09 32.27
CA LYS A 420 -7.16 -17.10 32.59
C LYS A 420 -6.17 -17.30 31.44
N PHE A 421 -6.65 -17.16 30.21
CA PHE A 421 -5.88 -17.41 29.00
C PHE A 421 -5.24 -16.13 28.45
N LEU A 422 -5.96 -15.01 28.49
CA LEU A 422 -5.63 -13.81 27.73
C LEU A 422 -5.34 -12.60 28.62
N TYR A 423 -4.50 -11.70 28.11
CA TYR A 423 -4.47 -10.32 28.60
C TYR A 423 -5.69 -9.56 28.05
N PRO A 424 -6.30 -8.63 28.82
CA PRO A 424 -7.43 -7.82 28.37
C PRO A 424 -6.96 -6.66 27.49
N VAL A 425 -6.20 -6.99 26.45
CA VAL A 425 -5.66 -6.08 25.44
C VAL A 425 -5.74 -6.76 24.09
N SER A 426 -6.17 -6.00 23.08
CA SER A 426 -6.17 -6.42 21.68
C SER A 426 -5.40 -5.44 20.81
N ILE A 427 -4.93 -5.93 19.67
CA ILE A 427 -4.48 -5.09 18.56
C ILE A 427 -5.51 -5.19 17.45
N LEU A 428 -5.94 -4.05 16.95
CA LEU A 428 -6.77 -3.91 15.78
C LEU A 428 -5.85 -3.60 14.59
N TYR A 429 -5.92 -4.40 13.53
CA TYR A 429 -5.06 -4.22 12.37
C TYR A 429 -5.85 -4.40 11.06
N GLY A 430 -5.13 -4.54 9.95
CA GLY A 430 -5.74 -4.83 8.66
C GLY A 430 -6.29 -3.60 7.93
N SER A 431 -7.05 -3.88 6.87
CA SER A 431 -7.35 -2.89 5.83
C SER A 431 -8.24 -1.75 6.30
N ARG A 432 -9.17 -2.03 7.25
CA ARG A 432 -10.06 -1.03 7.84
C ARG A 432 -9.29 0.00 8.66
N ILE A 433 -8.46 -0.46 9.61
CA ILE A 433 -7.60 0.42 10.44
C ILE A 433 -6.62 1.23 9.59
N LYS A 434 -6.13 0.62 8.52
CA LYS A 434 -5.23 1.25 7.55
C LYS A 434 -5.95 2.10 6.50
N ARG A 435 -7.28 2.30 6.62
CA ARG A 435 -8.10 3.20 5.79
C ARG A 435 -8.11 2.92 4.29
N TYR A 436 -7.81 1.68 3.90
CA TYR A 436 -7.91 1.26 2.49
C TYR A 436 -8.91 0.12 2.25
N GLY A 437 -9.41 -0.49 3.33
CA GLY A 437 -10.47 -1.49 3.33
C GLY A 437 -11.83 -0.91 2.96
N THR A 438 -12.70 -1.73 2.37
CA THR A 438 -14.07 -1.34 1.99
C THR A 438 -14.89 -0.94 3.22
N ARG A 439 -16.05 -0.30 3.02
CA ARG A 439 -16.94 0.03 4.15
C ARG A 439 -17.43 -1.22 4.90
N THR A 440 -17.38 -2.35 4.23
CA THR A 440 -17.75 -3.68 4.70
C THR A 440 -16.55 -4.54 5.09
N ALA A 441 -15.34 -3.97 5.13
CA ALA A 441 -14.16 -4.73 5.52
C ALA A 441 -14.30 -5.22 6.98
N ASP A 442 -13.94 -6.49 7.17
CA ASP A 442 -13.90 -7.13 8.47
C ASP A 442 -12.91 -6.40 9.40
N LEU A 443 -13.11 -6.58 10.72
CA LEU A 443 -12.21 -6.07 11.74
C LEU A 443 -11.21 -7.16 12.13
N ASP A 444 -9.96 -7.03 11.69
CA ASP A 444 -8.89 -7.96 12.07
C ASP A 444 -8.40 -7.62 13.49
N ILE A 445 -8.40 -8.63 14.37
CA ILE A 445 -7.96 -8.49 15.76
C ILE A 445 -6.87 -9.50 16.13
N ALA A 446 -5.92 -9.06 16.94
CA ALA A 446 -4.91 -9.90 17.54
C ALA A 446 -5.00 -9.84 19.07
N LEU A 447 -4.79 -10.98 19.72
CA LEU A 447 -4.94 -11.19 21.16
C LEU A 447 -3.65 -11.79 21.73
N PHE A 448 -3.42 -11.59 23.03
CA PHE A 448 -2.21 -12.03 23.70
C PHE A 448 -2.48 -13.14 24.71
N VAL A 449 -1.95 -14.33 24.43
CA VAL A 449 -2.04 -15.49 25.32
C VAL A 449 -0.96 -15.41 26.40
N ARG A 450 -1.33 -15.66 27.64
CA ARG A 450 -0.45 -15.51 28.82
C ARG A 450 0.66 -16.57 28.84
N PRO A 451 1.83 -16.27 29.45
CA PRO A 451 2.97 -17.19 29.52
C PRO A 451 2.76 -18.55 30.16
N ASN A 452 1.71 -18.70 30.97
CA ASN A 452 1.48 -19.94 31.74
C ASN A 452 0.42 -20.84 31.08
N VAL A 453 -0.09 -20.46 29.90
CA VAL A 453 -1.09 -21.25 29.17
C VAL A 453 -0.37 -22.27 28.30
N SER A 454 -0.76 -23.53 28.42
CA SER A 454 -0.23 -24.60 27.57
C SER A 454 -0.93 -24.59 26.20
N MET A 455 -0.20 -24.97 25.14
CA MET A 455 -0.79 -25.18 23.82
C MET A 455 -1.88 -26.27 23.83
N GLU A 456 -1.85 -27.19 24.79
CA GLU A 456 -2.89 -28.21 24.98
C GLU A 456 -4.25 -27.58 25.37
N GLU A 457 -4.24 -26.37 25.94
CA GLU A 457 -5.46 -25.63 26.32
C GLU A 457 -6.03 -24.82 25.15
N ARG A 458 -5.33 -24.75 24.02
CA ARG A 458 -5.75 -23.96 22.85
C ARG A 458 -7.14 -24.33 22.30
N PRO A 459 -7.55 -25.61 22.21
CA PRO A 459 -8.91 -25.96 21.76
C PRO A 459 -10.00 -25.35 22.66
N GLN A 460 -9.76 -25.30 23.98
CA GLN A 460 -10.69 -24.66 24.92
C GLN A 460 -10.72 -23.14 24.73
N LEU A 461 -9.55 -22.52 24.58
CA LEU A 461 -9.44 -21.09 24.26
C LEU A 461 -10.19 -20.74 22.97
N HIS A 462 -10.01 -21.53 21.91
CA HIS A 462 -10.67 -21.34 20.61
C HIS A 462 -12.18 -21.40 20.72
N GLU A 463 -12.72 -22.35 21.49
CA GLU A 463 -14.16 -22.44 21.67
C GLU A 463 -14.73 -21.23 22.42
N LEU A 464 -14.03 -20.77 23.47
CA LEU A 464 -14.41 -19.55 24.20
C LEU A 464 -14.32 -18.29 23.33
N LEU A 465 -13.26 -18.18 22.52
CA LEU A 465 -13.10 -17.08 21.55
C LEU A 465 -14.21 -17.11 20.51
N ARG A 466 -14.52 -18.27 19.93
CA ARG A 466 -15.61 -18.42 18.96
C ARG A 466 -16.93 -17.95 19.56
N GLN A 467 -17.26 -18.35 20.78
CA GLN A 467 -18.49 -17.92 21.46
C GLN A 467 -18.51 -16.40 21.72
N THR A 468 -17.38 -15.83 22.08
CA THR A 468 -17.26 -14.40 22.41
C THR A 468 -17.24 -13.49 21.18
N LEU A 469 -16.61 -13.94 20.10
CA LEU A 469 -16.38 -13.17 18.88
C LEU A 469 -17.44 -13.43 17.80
N THR A 470 -18.35 -14.39 18.01
CA THR A 470 -19.47 -14.64 17.08
C THR A 470 -20.51 -13.54 17.22
N GLY A 471 -20.86 -12.90 16.10
CA GLY A 471 -21.78 -11.76 16.07
C GLY A 471 -21.06 -10.41 16.00
N GLU A 472 -19.76 -10.38 16.29
CA GLU A 472 -18.89 -9.23 16.09
C GLU A 472 -18.31 -9.20 14.67
N LYS A 473 -17.85 -8.02 14.22
CA LYS A 473 -17.27 -7.81 12.88
C LYS A 473 -15.93 -8.53 12.63
N CYS A 474 -15.41 -9.26 13.61
CA CYS A 474 -14.23 -10.11 13.50
C CYS A 474 -14.55 -11.56 13.07
N ASN A 475 -15.83 -11.89 12.83
CA ASN A 475 -16.28 -13.18 12.28
C ASN A 475 -15.76 -14.40 13.06
N GLY A 476 -15.64 -14.30 14.39
CA GLY A 476 -15.18 -15.40 15.24
C GLY A 476 -13.68 -15.71 15.16
N LYS A 477 -12.86 -14.87 14.50
CA LYS A 477 -11.43 -15.11 14.28
C LYS A 477 -10.56 -14.06 14.97
N ALA A 478 -9.44 -14.50 15.52
CA ALA A 478 -8.40 -13.64 16.08
C ALA A 478 -7.03 -14.27 15.81
N LEU A 479 -6.02 -13.42 15.63
CA LEU A 479 -4.61 -13.82 15.62
C LEU A 479 -4.09 -13.92 17.07
N GLU A 480 -3.43 -15.01 17.40
CA GLU A 480 -2.98 -15.30 18.76
C GLU A 480 -1.47 -15.11 18.89
N PHE A 481 -1.04 -14.14 19.68
CA PHE A 481 0.35 -14.01 20.10
C PHE A 481 0.55 -14.72 21.44
N TRP A 482 1.16 -15.89 21.39
CA TRP A 482 1.52 -16.66 22.58
C TRP A 482 2.78 -16.10 23.20
N LEU A 483 2.71 -15.72 24.47
CA LEU A 483 3.82 -15.07 25.15
C LEU A 483 4.59 -16.08 25.99
N THR A 484 5.88 -15.84 26.21
CA THR A 484 6.70 -16.52 27.21
C THR A 484 7.51 -15.51 28.02
N HIS A 485 7.95 -15.90 29.21
CA HIS A 485 8.85 -15.09 30.01
C HIS A 485 10.28 -15.14 29.47
N ASP A 486 10.92 -13.96 29.38
CA ASP A 486 12.34 -13.79 29.08
C ASP A 486 12.97 -12.92 30.15
N GLY A 487 13.35 -13.55 31.27
CA GLY A 487 13.71 -12.86 32.50
C GLY A 487 12.58 -11.94 32.98
N ASN A 488 12.85 -10.63 33.02
CA ASN A 488 11.85 -9.62 33.40
C ASN A 488 10.97 -9.17 32.23
N ASN A 489 11.20 -9.65 31.01
CA ASN A 489 10.48 -9.24 29.80
C ASN A 489 9.52 -10.34 29.32
N LEU A 490 8.74 -10.00 28.30
CA LEU A 490 7.88 -10.91 27.55
C LEU A 490 8.46 -11.04 26.14
N ARG A 491 8.33 -12.23 25.57
CA ARG A 491 8.61 -12.48 24.14
C ARG A 491 7.50 -13.30 23.54
N ILE A 492 7.30 -13.18 22.22
CA ILE A 492 6.42 -14.08 21.47
C ILE A 492 7.12 -15.44 21.34
N GLN A 493 6.36 -16.51 21.57
CA GLN A 493 6.77 -17.88 21.30
C GLN A 493 6.46 -18.20 19.84
N ASP A 494 7.51 -18.51 19.08
CA ASP A 494 7.36 -18.92 17.69
C ASP A 494 7.09 -20.42 17.61
N PHE A 495 6.12 -20.81 16.78
CA PHE A 495 5.79 -22.20 16.51
C PHE A 495 6.14 -22.57 15.07
N PHE A 496 6.47 -23.83 14.83
CA PHE A 496 6.71 -24.37 13.48
C PHE A 496 5.43 -24.89 12.82
N THR A 497 4.27 -24.39 13.23
CA THR A 497 2.96 -24.84 12.73
C THR A 497 2.45 -23.88 11.65
N ASN A 498 1.90 -24.43 10.57
CA ASN A 498 1.26 -23.66 9.49
C ASN A 498 -0.17 -23.23 9.86
N ASP A 499 -0.35 -22.62 11.04
CA ASP A 499 -1.66 -22.17 11.51
C ASP A 499 -1.73 -20.65 11.47
N ASP A 500 -2.48 -20.11 10.50
CA ASP A 500 -2.64 -18.67 10.25
C ASP A 500 -3.28 -17.89 11.42
N SER A 501 -3.85 -18.60 12.41
CA SER A 501 -4.37 -17.97 13.63
C SER A 501 -3.33 -17.84 14.74
N ILE A 502 -2.11 -18.34 14.56
CA ILE A 502 -1.00 -18.15 15.50
C ILE A 502 -0.01 -17.14 14.93
N GLY A 503 0.21 -16.05 15.64
CA GLY A 503 1.16 -15.02 15.25
C GLY A 503 2.58 -15.32 15.71
N ASP A 504 3.56 -15.07 14.84
CA ASP A 504 4.99 -15.18 15.15
C ASP A 504 5.63 -13.84 15.53
N SER A 505 6.86 -13.91 16.04
CA SER A 505 7.63 -12.75 16.49
C SER A 505 8.09 -11.82 15.34
N ASN A 506 7.98 -12.26 14.09
CA ASN A 506 8.29 -11.48 12.89
C ASN A 506 7.10 -10.71 12.33
N LEU A 507 5.88 -10.95 12.80
CA LEU A 507 4.68 -10.14 12.52
C LEU A 507 4.72 -8.76 13.21
N VAL A 508 5.89 -8.12 13.16
CA VAL A 508 6.18 -6.81 13.74
C VAL A 508 5.25 -5.71 13.19
N HIS A 509 4.77 -5.85 11.96
CA HIS A 509 3.84 -4.90 11.35
C HIS A 509 2.49 -4.90 12.10
N VAL A 510 2.00 -6.06 12.56
CA VAL A 510 0.82 -6.13 13.44
C VAL A 510 1.11 -5.42 14.75
N LEU A 511 2.24 -5.75 15.38
CA LEU A 511 2.61 -5.21 16.69
C LEU A 511 2.81 -3.69 16.67
N PHE A 512 3.47 -3.16 15.64
CA PHE A 512 3.90 -1.76 15.58
C PHE A 512 3.00 -0.84 14.75
N GLU A 513 2.26 -1.38 13.77
CA GLU A 513 1.36 -0.60 12.90
C GLU A 513 -0.12 -0.76 13.26
N GLY A 514 -0.47 -1.72 14.12
CA GLY A 514 -1.83 -1.91 14.64
C GLY A 514 -2.21 -0.95 15.78
N VAL A 515 -3.50 -0.66 15.92
CA VAL A 515 -4.08 0.16 17.00
C VAL A 515 -4.32 -0.72 18.22
N TRP A 516 -3.84 -0.30 19.39
CA TRP A 516 -3.98 -1.09 20.61
C TRP A 516 -5.24 -0.67 21.37
N ALA A 517 -6.02 -1.63 21.86
CA ALA A 517 -7.22 -1.41 22.65
C ALA A 517 -7.21 -2.21 23.96
N GLY A 518 -7.65 -1.61 25.07
CA GLY A 518 -7.71 -2.27 26.38
C GLY A 518 -7.49 -1.30 27.53
N ASP A 519 -7.19 -1.83 28.72
CA ASP A 519 -6.77 -1.01 29.86
C ASP A 519 -5.40 -0.35 29.61
N ILE A 520 -5.29 0.93 29.96
CA ILE A 520 -4.11 1.72 29.65
C ILE A 520 -2.86 1.26 30.40
N ALA A 521 -3.01 0.78 31.64
CA ALA A 521 -1.87 0.28 32.41
C ALA A 521 -1.35 -1.03 31.80
N THR A 522 -2.26 -1.88 31.33
CA THR A 522 -1.93 -3.13 30.65
C THR A 522 -1.25 -2.87 29.31
N ILE A 523 -1.74 -1.94 28.48
CA ILE A 523 -1.08 -1.56 27.22
C ILE A 523 0.35 -1.06 27.48
N LYS A 524 0.54 -0.16 28.45
CA LYS A 524 1.88 0.34 28.81
C LYS A 524 2.81 -0.79 29.24
N ARG A 525 2.31 -1.72 30.06
CA ARG A 525 3.08 -2.90 30.46
C ARG A 525 3.48 -3.73 29.25
N MET A 526 2.58 -3.94 28.30
CA MET A 526 2.88 -4.69 27.07
C MET A 526 3.94 -3.98 26.22
N HIS A 527 3.83 -2.67 25.99
CA HIS A 527 4.86 -1.89 25.30
C HIS A 527 6.23 -2.04 25.98
N GLU A 528 6.27 -1.90 27.31
CA GLU A 528 7.52 -1.98 28.07
C GLU A 528 8.14 -3.37 28.12
N LYS A 529 7.33 -4.41 28.28
CA LYS A 529 7.79 -5.78 28.53
C LYS A 529 7.97 -6.57 27.25
N LEU A 530 7.14 -6.34 26.23
CA LEU A 530 7.16 -7.07 24.96
C LEU A 530 7.90 -6.30 23.87
N LEU A 531 7.51 -5.04 23.61
CA LEU A 531 7.98 -4.32 22.42
C LEU A 531 9.39 -3.74 22.55
N THR A 532 9.89 -3.51 23.76
CA THR A 532 11.26 -2.99 23.97
C THR A 532 12.34 -3.93 23.41
N GLY A 533 12.11 -5.24 23.39
CA GLY A 533 13.05 -6.21 22.80
C GLY A 533 13.30 -6.00 21.30
N TYR A 534 12.35 -5.38 20.58
CA TYR A 534 12.52 -5.02 19.17
C TYR A 534 13.40 -3.78 19.00
N LEU A 535 13.33 -2.83 19.94
CA LEU A 535 14.10 -1.59 19.94
C LEU A 535 15.57 -1.81 20.34
N TYR A 536 15.83 -2.80 21.20
CA TYR A 536 17.18 -3.20 21.65
C TYR A 536 17.65 -4.49 20.95
N SER A 537 17.44 -4.59 19.64
CA SER A 537 17.67 -5.82 18.87
C SER A 537 19.07 -5.96 18.25
N LYS A 538 20.02 -5.08 18.58
CA LYS A 538 21.38 -5.13 18.02
C LYS A 538 22.02 -6.51 18.20
N GLY A 539 22.39 -7.14 17.09
CA GLY A 539 23.00 -8.47 17.07
C GLY A 539 22.01 -9.63 17.13
N LYS A 540 20.71 -9.38 17.32
CA LYS A 540 19.67 -10.40 17.23
C LYS A 540 19.56 -10.87 15.78
N ARG A 541 19.42 -12.19 15.60
CA ARG A 541 19.28 -12.81 14.29
C ARG A 541 17.99 -13.62 14.21
N VAL A 542 17.40 -13.61 13.02
CA VAL A 542 16.34 -14.55 12.63
C VAL A 542 16.94 -15.41 11.53
N GLY A 543 17.17 -16.69 11.84
CA GLY A 543 18.05 -17.54 11.03
C GLY A 543 19.46 -16.95 10.91
N LYS A 544 19.89 -16.67 9.68
CA LYS A 544 21.22 -16.10 9.39
C LYS A 544 21.23 -14.58 9.18
N GLN A 545 20.07 -13.94 9.21
CA GLN A 545 19.92 -12.53 8.87
C GLN A 545 19.74 -11.67 10.14
N ASP A 546 20.09 -10.39 10.02
CA ASP A 546 19.81 -9.40 11.06
C ASP A 546 18.29 -9.28 11.27
N ALA A 547 17.84 -9.44 12.51
CA ALA A 547 16.42 -9.48 12.84
C ALA A 547 15.73 -8.15 12.51
N ARG A 548 16.39 -7.02 12.82
CA ARG A 548 15.83 -5.69 12.57
C ARG A 548 15.64 -5.42 11.09
N LYS A 549 16.56 -5.90 10.24
CA LYS A 549 16.40 -5.83 8.79
C LYS A 549 15.13 -6.55 8.32
N ILE A 550 14.92 -7.79 8.75
CA ILE A 550 13.71 -8.57 8.41
C ILE A 550 12.46 -7.81 8.86
N TRP A 551 12.45 -7.32 10.10
CA TRP A 551 11.31 -6.58 10.64
C TRP A 551 10.99 -5.30 9.86
N LEU A 552 12.00 -4.53 9.45
CA LEU A 552 11.77 -3.35 8.61
C LEU A 552 11.22 -3.73 7.22
N GLU A 553 11.69 -4.84 6.63
CA GLU A 553 11.16 -5.37 5.37
C GLU A 553 9.71 -5.83 5.50
N GLU A 554 9.33 -6.43 6.64
CA GLU A 554 7.95 -6.82 6.94
C GLU A 554 7.02 -5.60 7.11
N MET A 555 7.47 -4.55 7.81
CA MET A 555 6.74 -3.28 7.91
C MET A 555 6.59 -2.61 6.55
N GLU A 556 7.65 -2.58 5.75
CA GLU A 556 7.61 -2.06 4.38
C GLU A 556 6.62 -2.82 3.51
N ARG A 557 6.67 -4.16 3.55
CA ARG A 557 5.76 -5.01 2.80
C ARG A 557 4.33 -4.67 3.16
N ASP A 558 4.00 -4.65 4.44
CA ASP A 558 2.64 -4.41 4.88
C ASP A 558 2.14 -2.99 4.57
N THR A 559 2.94 -1.96 4.89
CA THR A 559 2.56 -0.55 4.70
C THR A 559 2.52 -0.11 3.24
N LEU A 560 3.45 -0.56 2.40
CA LEU A 560 3.61 -0.05 1.03
C LEU A 560 3.16 -1.06 -0.01
N GLN A 561 3.67 -2.28 0.05
CA GLN A 561 3.45 -3.27 -1.01
C GLN A 561 2.03 -3.84 -0.89
N TYR A 562 1.64 -4.36 0.27
CA TYR A 562 0.30 -4.89 0.48
C TYR A 562 -0.75 -3.78 0.57
N ARG A 563 -0.58 -2.80 1.47
CA ARG A 563 -1.58 -1.73 1.66
C ARG A 563 -1.75 -0.84 0.43
N LEU A 564 -0.69 -0.22 -0.07
CA LEU A 564 -0.84 0.77 -1.15
C LEU A 564 -0.88 0.10 -2.52
N MET A 565 0.02 -0.83 -2.80
CA MET A 565 0.21 -1.35 -4.15
C MET A 565 -0.93 -2.29 -4.57
N HIS A 566 -1.41 -3.14 -3.65
CA HIS A 566 -2.48 -4.09 -3.94
C HIS A 566 -3.80 -3.38 -4.29
N LYS A 567 -4.29 -2.54 -3.38
CA LYS A 567 -5.61 -1.88 -3.52
C LYS A 567 -5.68 -0.44 -3.04
N GLY A 568 -4.82 -0.03 -2.10
CA GLY A 568 -4.97 1.28 -1.45
C GLY A 568 -4.84 2.45 -2.40
N TYR A 569 -3.78 2.50 -3.21
CA TYR A 569 -3.58 3.65 -4.10
C TYR A 569 -4.63 3.71 -5.21
N SER A 570 -4.82 2.60 -5.93
CA SER A 570 -5.75 2.52 -7.07
C SER A 570 -7.21 2.77 -6.66
N ARG A 571 -7.56 2.59 -5.40
CA ARG A 571 -8.90 2.93 -4.91
C ARG A 571 -9.17 4.42 -4.78
N PHE A 572 -8.15 5.21 -4.47
CA PHE A 572 -8.37 6.63 -4.11
C PHE A 572 -7.74 7.59 -5.11
N PHE A 573 -6.74 7.15 -5.85
CA PHE A 573 -5.95 8.02 -6.72
C PHE A 573 -5.94 7.51 -8.17
N PRO A 574 -6.09 8.41 -9.15
CA PRO A 574 -5.88 8.09 -10.55
C PRO A 574 -4.43 7.68 -10.80
N LYS A 575 -4.19 6.94 -11.89
CA LYS A 575 -2.81 6.74 -12.36
C LYS A 575 -2.21 8.07 -12.84
N GLN A 576 -0.97 8.34 -12.50
CA GLN A 576 -0.18 9.53 -12.84
C GLN A 576 1.23 9.09 -13.28
N GLY A 577 1.35 8.71 -14.56
CA GLY A 577 2.60 8.26 -15.16
C GLY A 577 2.83 6.76 -15.18
N GLY A 578 4.10 6.37 -15.24
CA GLY A 578 4.57 5.00 -15.41
C GLY A 578 5.54 4.83 -16.56
N ILE A 579 6.00 3.61 -16.78
CA ILE A 579 6.87 3.25 -17.91
C ILE A 579 6.00 2.61 -18.99
N HIS A 580 5.90 3.29 -20.14
CA HIS A 580 5.03 2.91 -21.26
C HIS A 580 5.86 2.57 -22.51
N THR A 581 6.73 1.56 -22.39
CA THR A 581 7.50 1.02 -23.52
C THR A 581 7.00 -0.37 -23.90
N LYS A 582 7.42 -0.87 -25.07
CA LYS A 582 7.00 -2.18 -25.60
C LYS A 582 7.30 -3.32 -24.62
N HIS A 583 8.47 -3.30 -23.99
CA HIS A 583 8.96 -4.33 -23.06
C HIS A 583 8.86 -3.91 -21.59
N ALA A 584 8.08 -2.89 -21.27
CA ALA A 584 7.99 -2.37 -19.90
C ALA A 584 7.47 -3.43 -18.90
N ASP A 585 6.70 -4.42 -19.37
CA ASP A 585 6.23 -5.55 -18.56
C ASP A 585 7.38 -6.42 -18.00
N LYS A 586 8.56 -6.43 -18.64
CA LYS A 586 9.75 -7.16 -18.16
C LYS A 586 10.23 -6.69 -16.80
N ILE A 587 9.99 -5.43 -16.46
CA ILE A 587 10.30 -4.83 -15.14
C ILE A 587 9.04 -4.63 -14.28
N ASP A 588 7.96 -5.33 -14.62
CA ASP A 588 6.67 -5.24 -13.95
C ASP A 588 5.99 -3.87 -14.10
N SER A 589 6.17 -3.14 -15.21
CA SER A 589 5.65 -1.76 -15.37
C SER A 589 4.13 -1.60 -15.23
N LYS A 590 3.38 -2.70 -15.37
CA LYS A 590 1.92 -2.73 -15.18
C LYS A 590 1.53 -2.50 -13.72
N SER A 591 2.45 -2.77 -12.79
CA SER A 591 2.30 -2.50 -11.36
C SER A 591 2.18 -1.01 -11.09
N ILE A 592 1.39 -0.64 -10.08
CA ILE A 592 1.29 0.74 -9.60
C ILE A 592 2.59 1.22 -8.94
N PHE A 593 3.54 0.32 -8.63
CA PHE A 593 4.87 0.68 -8.15
C PHE A 593 5.56 1.76 -9.01
N TRP A 594 5.33 1.73 -10.33
CA TRP A 594 5.94 2.65 -11.29
C TRP A 594 5.20 3.97 -11.46
N ASP A 595 4.02 4.11 -10.87
CA ASP A 595 3.20 5.32 -10.93
C ASP A 595 3.82 6.43 -10.08
N SER A 596 4.02 7.62 -10.65
CA SER A 596 4.70 8.71 -9.95
C SER A 596 3.91 9.18 -8.73
N GLY A 597 2.58 9.16 -8.79
CA GLY A 597 1.74 9.54 -7.65
C GLY A 597 1.77 8.48 -6.54
N TYR A 598 1.81 7.18 -6.89
CA TYR A 598 2.05 6.12 -5.91
C TYR A 598 3.38 6.32 -5.21
N ARG A 599 4.44 6.59 -5.96
CA ARG A 599 5.81 6.78 -5.43
C ARG A 599 5.89 7.98 -4.49
N ARG A 600 5.15 9.07 -4.76
CA ARG A 600 5.03 10.21 -3.84
C ARG A 600 4.45 9.77 -2.49
N LEU A 601 3.29 9.12 -2.52
CA LEU A 601 2.60 8.66 -1.32
C LEU A 601 3.41 7.59 -0.57
N ALA A 602 4.02 6.64 -1.30
CA ALA A 602 4.82 5.57 -0.75
C ALA A 602 6.09 6.11 -0.05
N THR A 603 6.73 7.13 -0.62
CA THR A 603 7.86 7.81 0.02
C THR A 603 7.46 8.45 1.34
N GLN A 604 6.35 9.19 1.35
CA GLN A 604 5.81 9.82 2.55
C GLN A 604 5.46 8.80 3.63
N LEU A 605 4.82 7.69 3.25
CA LEU A 605 4.48 6.60 4.15
C LEU A 605 5.71 5.85 4.67
N PHE A 606 6.72 5.58 3.85
CA PHE A 606 7.96 4.94 4.28
C PHE A 606 8.60 5.74 5.43
N ILE A 607 8.77 7.05 5.24
CA ILE A 607 9.41 7.95 6.22
C ILE A 607 8.64 7.97 7.54
N ARG A 608 7.32 7.77 7.52
CA ARG A 608 6.46 7.86 8.71
C ARG A 608 6.15 6.54 9.39
N LYS A 609 6.07 5.45 8.64
CA LYS A 609 5.50 4.17 9.09
C LYS A 609 6.50 3.02 9.02
N VAL A 610 7.48 3.06 8.12
CA VAL A 610 8.57 2.07 8.11
C VAL A 610 9.66 2.56 9.06
N PHE A 611 9.40 2.41 10.35
CA PHE A 611 10.24 2.94 11.42
C PHE A 611 10.33 1.98 12.62
N LEU A 612 11.54 1.48 12.84
CA LEU A 612 11.89 0.70 14.02
C LEU A 612 13.26 1.18 14.54
N PRO A 613 13.30 2.08 15.54
CA PRO A 613 14.56 2.66 16.00
C PRO A 613 15.40 1.60 16.72
N GLN A 614 16.72 1.65 16.53
CA GLN A 614 17.67 0.80 17.25
C GLN A 614 18.26 1.60 18.41
N LEU A 615 17.85 1.32 19.65
CA LEU A 615 18.31 2.05 20.84
C LEU A 615 19.58 1.49 21.45
#